data_AF-A0AAW2V0R9-F1
#
_entry.id   AF-A0AAW2V0R9-F1
#
_cell.length_a   1.000
_cell.length_b   1.000
_cell.length_c   1.000
_cell.angle_alpha   90.00
_cell.angle_beta   90.00
_cell.angle_gamma   90.00
#
_symmetry.space_group_name_H-M   'P 1'
#
loop_
_entity.id
_entity.type
_entity.pdbx_description
1 polymer ?
#
loop_
_entity_poly.entity_id
_entity_poly.type
_entity_poly.pdbx_seq_one_letter_code
_entity_poly.pdbx_strand_id
1 'polypeptide(L)'
;MTMASSSPASPIKQTNNDNLKKNRIQVSNTKKPLFFYVNLAKRYLQQHKEIELSALGMAITTVVTIAEILKNNGFVTEKSIVTSTVGMKDVAKGRVIHKARIEIVLEKSEKFDSLIAATANGKVEKK
;
A
#
# COMPACT_ATOMS: atom_id res chain seq x y z
N MET A 1 -5.12 26.06 -51.70
CA MET A 1 -4.29 25.30 -50.74
C MET A 1 -4.86 25.57 -49.34
N THR A 2 -5.86 24.82 -48.90
CA THR A 2 -5.75 23.62 -48.05
C THR A 2 -5.05 23.86 -46.70
N MET A 3 -5.90 24.02 -45.67
CA MET A 3 -5.84 23.48 -44.30
C MET A 3 -4.48 23.09 -43.70
N ALA A 4 -4.16 23.67 -42.53
CA ALA A 4 -3.51 22.94 -41.44
C ALA A 4 -3.82 23.61 -40.08
N SER A 5 -5.01 23.35 -39.55
CA SER A 5 -5.31 23.50 -38.12
C SER A 5 -4.56 22.41 -37.36
N SER A 6 -3.56 22.80 -36.56
CA SER A 6 -2.90 21.89 -35.62
C SER A 6 -3.33 22.21 -34.19
N SER A 7 -4.00 21.24 -33.59
CA SER A 7 -4.10 21.01 -32.15
C SER A 7 -4.31 19.50 -31.96
N PRO A 8 -3.95 18.89 -30.82
CA PRO A 8 -3.52 19.52 -29.56
C PRO A 8 -2.25 18.88 -28.94
N ALA A 9 -1.48 19.63 -28.17
CA ALA A 9 -0.63 19.05 -27.13
C ALA A 9 -1.17 19.53 -25.78
N SER A 10 -2.23 18.87 -25.32
CA SER A 10 -2.74 19.02 -23.97
C SER A 10 -1.60 18.70 -22.99
N PRO A 11 -1.23 19.62 -22.07
CA PRO A 11 -0.30 19.29 -21.01
C PRO A 11 -0.88 18.10 -20.25
N ILE A 12 -0.11 17.02 -20.17
CA ILE A 12 -0.44 15.84 -19.36
C ILE A 12 -0.68 16.36 -17.96
N LYS A 13 -1.97 16.47 -17.61
CA LYS A 13 -2.42 16.76 -16.26
C LYS A 13 -1.86 15.62 -15.44
N GLN A 14 -0.80 15.89 -14.66
CA GLN A 14 -0.44 15.05 -13.53
C GLN A 14 -1.65 15.07 -12.61
N THR A 15 -2.61 14.18 -12.87
CA THR A 15 -3.58 13.78 -11.88
C THR A 15 -2.80 12.96 -10.86
N ASN A 16 -2.09 13.67 -9.98
CA ASN A 16 -1.90 13.25 -8.59
C ASN A 16 -3.28 13.23 -7.92
N ASN A 17 -4.22 12.48 -8.49
CA ASN A 17 -5.38 11.98 -7.79
C ASN A 17 -4.91 10.74 -7.03
N ASP A 18 -3.85 10.90 -6.22
CA ASP A 18 -3.77 10.20 -4.94
C ASP A 18 -4.94 10.77 -4.13
N ASN A 19 -6.16 10.37 -4.50
CA ASN A 19 -7.30 10.51 -3.62
C ASN A 19 -6.82 9.78 -2.36
N LEU A 20 -6.47 10.52 -1.31
CA LEU A 20 -5.96 9.99 -0.06
C LEU A 20 -7.09 9.15 0.56
N LYS A 21 -7.26 7.94 0.03
CA LYS A 21 -8.06 6.90 0.62
C LYS A 21 -7.48 6.71 2.00
N LYS A 22 -8.27 7.06 3.01
CA LYS A 22 -7.83 7.05 4.42
C LYS A 22 -7.34 5.68 4.87
N ASN A 23 -7.65 4.63 4.11
CA ASN A 23 -7.26 3.25 4.32
C ASN A 23 -6.04 2.77 3.49
N ARG A 24 -5.29 3.67 2.84
CA ARG A 24 -4.07 3.33 2.10
C ARG A 24 -2.81 3.54 2.94
N ILE A 25 -1.91 2.56 2.93
CA ILE A 25 -0.63 2.58 3.62
C ILE A 25 0.46 2.47 2.57
N GLN A 26 1.26 3.53 2.44
CA GLN A 26 2.45 3.50 1.60
C GLN A 26 3.67 3.12 2.45
N VAL A 27 4.29 2.00 2.08
CA VAL A 27 5.51 1.50 2.72
C VAL A 27 6.71 2.02 1.96
N SER A 28 7.68 2.55 2.70
CA SER A 28 8.93 3.06 2.16
C SER A 28 10.11 2.41 2.86
N ASN A 29 11.27 2.38 2.19
CA ASN A 29 12.43 1.60 2.60
C ASN A 29 13.25 2.22 3.74
N THR A 30 12.79 3.30 4.40
CA THR A 30 13.65 4.02 5.35
C THR A 30 12.91 4.50 6.60
N LYS A 31 13.51 4.18 7.75
CA LYS A 31 13.26 4.67 9.12
C LYS A 31 12.14 4.00 9.94
N LYS A 32 11.14 3.36 9.34
CA LYS A 32 10.07 2.71 10.12
C LYS A 32 10.35 1.21 10.29
N PRO A 33 10.30 0.66 11.53
CA PRO A 33 10.47 -0.78 11.73
C PRO A 33 9.30 -1.56 11.11
N LEU A 34 9.51 -2.82 10.74
CA LEU A 34 8.48 -3.67 10.10
C LEU A 34 7.13 -3.64 10.84
N PHE A 35 7.17 -3.84 12.17
CA PHE A 35 5.97 -3.88 13.01
C PHE A 35 5.23 -2.55 13.12
N PHE A 36 5.85 -1.42 12.78
CA PHE A 36 5.13 -0.15 12.68
C PHE A 36 3.99 -0.26 11.66
N TYR A 37 4.27 -0.82 10.48
CA TYR A 37 3.27 -0.98 9.43
C TYR A 37 2.26 -2.08 9.73
N VAL A 38 2.67 -3.17 10.39
CA VAL A 38 1.75 -4.22 10.86
C VAL A 38 0.73 -3.63 11.84
N ASN A 39 1.19 -2.83 12.81
CA ASN A 39 0.30 -2.21 13.80
C ASN A 39 -0.57 -1.12 13.19
N LEU A 40 -0.03 -0.35 12.24
CA LEU A 40 -0.80 0.64 11.50
C LEU A 40 -1.91 -0.02 10.66
N ALA A 41 -1.61 -1.12 9.99
CA ALA A 41 -2.58 -1.91 9.23
C ALA A 41 -3.72 -2.42 10.13
N LYS A 42 -3.40 -2.98 11.31
CA LYS A 42 -4.40 -3.37 12.31
C LYS A 42 -5.27 -2.19 12.73
N ARG A 43 -4.67 -1.03 13.03
CA ARG A 43 -5.42 0.17 13.41
C ARG A 43 -6.36 0.64 12.30
N TYR A 44 -5.93 0.60 11.03
CA TYR A 44 -6.78 0.97 9.91
C TYR A 44 -7.92 -0.03 9.71
N LEU A 45 -7.67 -1.33 9.90
CA LEU A 45 -8.70 -2.39 9.82
C LEU A 45 -9.73 -2.33 10.97
N GLN A 46 -9.40 -1.68 12.09
CA GLN A 46 -10.40 -1.36 13.12
C GLN A 46 -11.39 -0.27 12.67
N GLN A 47 -10.96 0.62 11.76
CA GLN A 47 -11.76 1.76 11.29
C GLN A 47 -12.40 1.51 9.92
N HIS A 48 -11.84 0.60 9.14
CA HIS A 48 -12.21 0.31 7.75
C HIS A 48 -12.29 -1.20 7.54
N LYS A 49 -13.21 -1.65 6.68
CA LYS A 49 -13.32 -3.07 6.31
C LYS A 49 -12.10 -3.57 5.51
N GLU A 50 -11.48 -2.68 4.75
CA GLU A 50 -10.39 -3.00 3.83
C GLU A 50 -9.28 -1.97 3.93
N ILE A 51 -8.05 -2.40 3.67
CA ILE A 51 -6.86 -1.55 3.58
C ILE A 51 -6.10 -1.84 2.29
N GLU A 52 -5.33 -0.86 1.81
CA GLU A 52 -4.46 -0.99 0.66
C GLU A 52 -3.00 -0.78 1.08
N LEU A 53 -2.16 -1.80 0.90
CA LEU A 53 -0.71 -1.69 1.11
C LEU A 53 -0.04 -1.42 -0.24
N SER A 54 0.80 -0.38 -0.32
CA SER A 54 1.54 -0.07 -1.55
C SER A 54 3.02 0.22 -1.30
N ALA A 55 3.87 -0.16 -2.24
CA ALA A 55 5.31 0.12 -2.20
C ALA A 55 5.93 0.21 -3.58
N LEU A 56 7.13 0.81 -3.62
CA LEU A 56 7.95 0.95 -4.83
C LEU A 56 9.34 0.32 -4.63
N GLY A 57 9.83 -0.37 -5.65
CA GLY A 57 11.19 -0.93 -5.69
C GLY A 57 11.51 -1.82 -4.49
N MET A 58 12.61 -1.55 -3.78
CA MET A 58 13.08 -2.39 -2.67
C MET A 58 12.06 -2.57 -1.54
N ALA A 59 11.17 -1.60 -1.32
CA ALA A 59 10.14 -1.67 -0.27
C ALA A 59 9.02 -2.68 -0.56
N ILE A 60 8.96 -3.24 -1.78
CA ILE A 60 7.98 -4.28 -2.16
C ILE A 60 8.11 -5.49 -1.23
N THR A 61 9.33 -5.90 -0.91
CA THR A 61 9.60 -7.03 0.00
C THR A 61 8.92 -6.83 1.36
N THR A 62 9.02 -5.63 1.93
CA THR A 62 8.38 -5.28 3.20
C THR A 62 6.87 -5.37 3.14
N VAL A 63 6.24 -4.92 2.05
CA VAL A 63 4.77 -5.04 1.86
C VAL A 63 4.33 -6.49 1.83
N VAL A 64 5.05 -7.35 1.11
CA VAL A 64 4.76 -8.79 1.06
C VAL A 64 4.85 -9.39 2.46
N THR A 65 5.93 -9.11 3.19
CA THR A 65 6.10 -9.60 4.57
C THR A 65 4.98 -9.12 5.51
N ILE A 66 4.54 -7.86 5.41
CA ILE A 66 3.43 -7.35 6.22
C ILE A 66 2.14 -8.11 5.91
N ALA A 67 1.82 -8.30 4.62
CA ALA A 67 0.64 -9.03 4.20
C ALA A 67 0.67 -10.49 4.69
N GLU A 68 1.82 -11.16 4.58
CA GLU A 68 2.02 -12.53 5.09
C GLU A 68 1.84 -12.61 6.60
N ILE A 69 2.44 -11.70 7.39
CA ILE A 69 2.27 -11.66 8.84
C ILE A 69 0.79 -11.52 9.22
N LEU A 70 0.05 -10.64 8.54
CA LEU A 70 -1.36 -10.41 8.85
C LEU A 70 -2.24 -11.62 8.48
N LYS A 71 -1.97 -12.26 7.33
CA LYS A 71 -2.69 -13.47 6.88
C LYS A 71 -2.41 -14.68 7.76
N ASN A 72 -1.13 -14.95 8.06
CA ASN A 72 -0.72 -16.11 8.86
C ASN A 72 -1.27 -16.05 10.29
N ASN A 73 -1.40 -14.85 10.84
CA ASN A 73 -2.04 -14.64 12.15
C ASN A 73 -3.58 -14.59 12.07
N GLY A 74 -4.18 -14.75 10.89
CA GLY A 74 -5.62 -14.78 10.69
C GLY A 74 -6.33 -13.44 10.81
N PHE A 75 -5.62 -12.30 10.76
CA PHE A 75 -6.24 -10.97 10.85
C PHE A 75 -6.95 -10.56 9.55
N VAL A 76 -6.46 -11.01 8.40
CA VAL A 76 -6.95 -10.56 7.09
C VAL A 76 -7.06 -11.69 6.09
N THR A 77 -7.88 -11.46 5.07
CA THR A 77 -7.87 -12.20 3.81
C THR A 77 -7.35 -11.29 2.70
N GLU A 78 -6.71 -11.87 1.69
CA GLU A 78 -6.32 -11.13 0.50
C GLU A 78 -7.52 -10.96 -0.43
N LYS A 79 -7.70 -9.74 -0.95
CA LYS A 79 -8.74 -9.44 -1.93
C LYS A 79 -8.15 -9.27 -3.33
N SER A 80 -7.03 -8.56 -3.44
CA SER A 80 -6.30 -8.42 -4.70
C SER A 80 -4.83 -8.12 -4.48
N ILE A 81 -4.00 -8.58 -5.42
CA ILE A 81 -2.56 -8.29 -5.48
C ILE A 81 -2.27 -7.82 -6.91
N VAL A 82 -1.77 -6.59 -7.05
CA VAL A 82 -1.47 -5.99 -8.34
C VAL A 82 -0.03 -5.51 -8.34
N THR A 83 0.71 -5.87 -9.38
CA THR A 83 2.05 -5.33 -9.65
C THR A 83 2.02 -4.54 -10.94
N SER A 84 2.67 -3.38 -10.94
CA SER A 84 2.78 -2.52 -12.12
C SER A 84 4.15 -1.86 -12.18
N THR A 85 4.39 -1.09 -13.23
CA THR A 85 5.60 -0.26 -13.36
C THR A 85 5.17 1.19 -13.47
N VAL A 86 5.77 2.06 -12.66
CA VAL A 86 5.51 3.51 -12.68
C VAL A 86 6.75 4.26 -13.17
N GLY A 87 6.55 5.18 -14.11
CA GLY A 87 7.59 6.10 -14.57
C GLY A 87 7.72 7.26 -13.58
N MET A 88 8.91 7.44 -13.01
CA MET A 88 9.25 8.59 -12.17
C MET A 88 10.28 9.44 -12.91
N LYS A 89 10.09 10.76 -12.91
CA LYS A 89 11.08 11.69 -13.46
C LYS A 89 12.22 11.85 -12.44
N ASP A 90 13.42 11.43 -12.82
CA ASP A 90 14.63 11.73 -12.04
C ASP A 90 15.07 13.17 -12.38
N VAL A 91 14.76 14.11 -11.49
CA VAL A 91 15.08 15.54 -11.69
C VAL A 91 16.60 15.76 -11.76
N ALA A 92 17.40 14.91 -11.12
CA ALA A 92 18.85 15.04 -11.12
C ALA A 92 19.50 14.56 -12.42
N LYS A 93 18.86 13.61 -13.14
CA LYS A 93 19.42 12.99 -14.36
C LYS A 93 18.66 13.32 -15.64
N GLY A 94 17.55 14.06 -15.55
CA GLY A 94 16.72 14.46 -16.70
C GLY A 94 16.05 13.31 -17.44
N ARG A 95 16.09 12.08 -16.91
CA ARG A 95 15.54 10.86 -17.53
C ARG A 95 14.38 10.29 -16.70
N VAL A 96 13.48 9.59 -17.37
CA VAL A 96 12.40 8.83 -16.71
C VAL A 96 12.99 7.48 -16.27
N ILE A 97 12.86 7.18 -14.98
CA ILE A 97 13.21 5.88 -14.41
C ILE A 97 11.92 5.10 -14.15
N HIS A 98 11.90 3.84 -14.55
CA HIS A 98 10.78 2.94 -14.30
C HIS A 98 11.04 2.18 -13.00
N LYS A 99 10.08 2.23 -12.06
CA LYS A 99 10.12 1.45 -10.81
C LYS A 99 8.94 0.49 -10.75
N ALA A 100 9.21 -0.73 -10.30
CA ALA A 100 8.15 -1.65 -9.92
C ALA A 100 7.31 -1.05 -8.77
N ARG A 101 6.00 -1.25 -8.83
CA ARG A 101 5.01 -0.89 -7.83
C ARG A 101 4.21 -2.14 -7.48
N ILE A 102 3.91 -2.31 -6.20
CA ILE A 102 2.96 -3.32 -5.72
C ILE A 102 1.81 -2.63 -4.99
N GLU A 103 0.61 -3.19 -5.11
CA GLU A 103 -0.60 -2.82 -4.40
C GLU A 103 -1.30 -4.09 -3.95
N ILE A 104 -1.55 -4.21 -2.65
CA ILE A 104 -2.25 -5.34 -2.05
C ILE A 104 -3.48 -4.81 -1.30
N VAL A 105 -4.66 -5.25 -1.70
CA VAL A 105 -5.89 -4.99 -0.97
C VAL A 105 -6.16 -6.14 -0.02
N LEU A 106 -6.24 -5.82 1.27
CA LEU A 106 -6.51 -6.76 2.35
C LEU A 106 -7.85 -6.42 2.98
N GLU A 107 -8.66 -7.44 3.20
CA GLU A 107 -9.95 -7.34 3.87
C GLU A 107 -9.87 -7.91 5.28
N LYS A 108 -10.62 -7.32 6.19
CA LYS A 108 -10.77 -7.78 7.57
C LYS A 108 -11.33 -9.21 7.59
N SER A 109 -10.66 -10.12 8.28
CA SER A 109 -11.18 -11.48 8.46
C SER A 109 -12.32 -11.51 9.49
N GLU A 110 -13.12 -12.56 9.46
CA GLU A 110 -14.17 -12.82 10.46
C GLU A 110 -13.60 -12.95 11.89
N LYS A 111 -12.34 -13.38 12.02
CA LYS A 111 -11.65 -13.61 13.30
C LYS A 111 -11.00 -12.34 13.86
N PHE A 112 -10.99 -11.25 13.10
CA PHE A 112 -10.20 -10.07 13.44
C PHE A 112 -10.55 -9.48 14.80
N ASP A 113 -11.84 -9.24 15.06
CA ASP A 113 -12.27 -8.56 16.30
C ASP A 113 -11.96 -9.40 17.54
N SER A 114 -12.14 -10.72 17.44
CA SER A 114 -11.76 -11.66 18.50
C SER A 114 -10.26 -11.64 18.78
N LEU A 115 -9.43 -11.64 17.73
CA LEU A 115 -7.97 -11.62 17.86
C LEU A 115 -7.44 -10.29 18.43
N ILE A 116 -8.04 -9.17 18.05
CA ILE A 116 -7.71 -7.85 18.60
C ILE A 116 -8.08 -7.78 20.08
N ALA A 117 -9.28 -8.25 20.45
CA ALA A 117 -9.71 -8.29 21.85
C ALA A 117 -8.81 -9.20 22.70
N ALA A 118 -8.43 -10.37 22.19
CA ALA A 118 -7.49 -11.28 22.85
C ALA A 118 -6.10 -10.63 23.04
N THR A 119 -5.63 -9.86 22.07
CA THR A 119 -4.36 -9.12 22.17
C THR A 119 -4.44 -7.97 23.18
N ALA A 120 -5.59 -7.31 23.30
CA ALA A 120 -5.81 -6.23 24.27
C ALA A 120 -5.96 -6.74 25.72
N ASN A 121 -6.53 -7.92 25.90
CA ASN A 121 -6.75 -8.54 27.21
C ASN A 121 -5.55 -9.38 27.70
N GLY A 122 -4.52 -9.58 26.86
CA GLY A 122 -3.36 -10.43 27.12
C GLY A 122 -2.26 -9.82 28.00
N LYS A 123 -2.57 -9.44 29.25
CA LYS A 123 -1.64 -9.75 30.35
C LYS A 123 -1.81 -11.25 30.66
N VAL A 124 -0.69 -12.00 30.73
CA VAL A 124 -0.54 -13.41 31.17
C VAL A 124 -0.97 -14.44 30.09
N GLU A 125 -0.24 -15.47 29.68
CA GLU A 125 0.76 -16.34 30.32
C GLU A 125 2.11 -16.38 29.59
N LYS A 126 3.19 -16.23 30.36
CA LYS A 126 4.48 -16.84 30.01
C LYS A 126 4.36 -18.34 30.25
N LYS A 127 4.70 -19.16 29.26
CA LYS A 127 5.28 -20.48 29.52
C LYS A 127 6.77 -20.39 29.23
#